data_AF-A0A958HM15-F1
#
_entry.id   AF-A0A958HM15-F1
#
_cell.length_a   1.000
_cell.length_b   1.000
_cell.length_c   1.000
_cell.angle_alpha   90.00
_cell.angle_beta   90.00
_cell.angle_gamma   90.00
#
_symmetry.space_group_name_H-M   'P 1'
#
loop_
_entity.id
_entity.type
_entity.pdbx_description
1 polymer ?
#
loop_
_entity_poly.entity_id
_entity_poly.type
_entity_poly.pdbx_seq_one_letter_code
_entity_poly.pdbx_strand_id
1 'polypeptide(L)'
;MENCGNGSRPLFTTDTKSLWDLYLDSFTDPAERQYHNCHACRHFIERFGSLVTISDDGLTMPAIWHEDDAPTIYKRAVAAMAKAVRRAKVNGVFLSSGEMWGTPKTGIWRHFAVCPPSGMVFKCLTQTAGQAMAEKREDFKTVMHAMGEFTREHLETALTLLKTDSLYRSEKVLGQAEWLHGLHVARAAAHGSAANANVVWRAVATAPAGFCHPRSSMIGTLLEDIAAGKDFDEVSRDFAAKMHPLAYQRPQAAPTTGAIAAAEKLIQQLGAAGSLDRRFARLDEVQALWRPAPKQEKSVDGIFGHLKQKLTKQPVLSIPAKVMTWEKFRQTVLPTAERMAFQVPSRGPFTALVTAVNPDAPPILQWDSDDARNPVSWYFWHGGSLASQFGLQGGAFVDVEALALKPSMWNGWQEHHGAGILFVLAGARESRQAGAALFPEILKSEFHGIRSVIEAYSLSATIAGMDQPHAAGVMLNKGDTWNATVRVWVSGHSMDYKLDRWD
;
A
#
# COMPACT_ATOMS: atom_id res chain seq x y z
N MET A 1 17.82 19.85 17.34
CA MET A 1 16.60 19.39 16.62
C MET A 1 15.84 18.32 17.43
N GLU A 2 15.89 18.37 18.76
CA GLU A 2 15.16 17.42 19.62
C GLU A 2 13.64 17.50 19.42
N ASN A 3 13.12 18.72 19.20
CA ASN A 3 11.71 18.97 18.85
C ASN A 3 11.23 18.20 17.60
N CYS A 4 12.16 17.83 16.70
CA CYS A 4 11.86 17.08 15.47
C CYS A 4 11.77 15.56 15.69
N GLY A 5 11.87 15.09 16.95
CA GLY A 5 11.80 13.66 17.28
C GLY A 5 12.87 12.84 16.57
N ASN A 6 14.08 13.39 16.43
CA ASN A 6 15.18 12.82 15.65
C ASN A 6 14.83 12.49 14.18
N GLY A 7 13.90 13.24 13.59
CA GLY A 7 13.51 13.11 12.19
C GLY A 7 12.28 12.24 11.94
N SER A 8 11.60 11.79 13.00
CA SER A 8 10.32 11.09 12.89
C SER A 8 9.13 12.01 12.66
N ARG A 9 9.26 13.32 12.95
CA ARG A 9 8.16 14.28 12.82
C ARG A 9 8.29 15.11 11.53
N PRO A 10 7.20 15.28 10.76
CA PRO A 10 7.20 16.18 9.62
C PRO A 10 7.47 17.63 10.02
N LEU A 11 8.06 18.39 9.10
CA LEU A 11 8.26 19.82 9.24
C LEU A 11 7.27 20.61 8.39
N PHE A 12 7.00 21.82 8.84
CA PHE A 12 6.04 22.71 8.20
C PHE A 12 6.62 24.12 8.09
N THR A 13 6.30 24.79 6.99
CA THR A 13 6.59 26.21 6.79
C THR A 13 5.51 27.06 7.43
N THR A 14 5.88 28.27 7.85
CA THR A 14 4.95 29.27 8.37
C THR A 14 5.00 30.55 7.54
N ASP A 15 4.01 31.42 7.71
CA ASP A 15 3.96 32.76 7.09
C ASP A 15 4.76 33.83 7.86
N THR A 16 5.65 33.41 8.77
CA THR A 16 6.50 34.32 9.55
C THR A 16 7.30 35.23 8.61
N LYS A 17 7.21 36.55 8.83
CA LYS A 17 7.96 37.56 8.08
C LYS A 17 9.11 38.10 8.91
N SER A 18 10.17 38.59 8.23
CA SER A 18 11.23 39.39 8.85
C SER A 18 11.94 38.74 10.05
N LEU A 19 12.12 37.41 10.03
CA LEU A 19 12.88 36.72 11.09
C LEU A 19 14.33 37.22 11.20
N TRP A 20 14.93 37.57 10.06
CA TRP A 20 16.27 38.14 10.03
C TRP A 20 16.35 39.50 10.73
N ASP A 21 15.36 40.37 10.51
CA ASP A 21 15.31 41.68 11.15
C ASP A 21 15.15 41.52 12.67
N LEU A 22 14.27 40.61 13.10
CA LEU A 22 14.11 40.27 14.53
C LEU A 22 15.39 39.73 15.17
N TYR A 23 16.16 38.94 14.42
CA TYR A 23 17.48 38.46 14.85
C TYR A 23 18.46 39.63 15.04
N LEU A 24 18.59 40.52 14.05
CA LEU A 24 19.53 41.64 14.12
C LEU A 24 19.14 42.70 15.16
N ASP A 25 17.84 43.00 15.30
CA ASP A 25 17.32 43.97 16.28
C ASP A 25 17.47 43.47 17.73
N SER A 26 17.79 42.20 17.92
CA SER A 26 18.09 41.64 19.23
C SER A 26 19.46 42.04 19.78
N PHE A 27 20.37 42.54 18.94
CA PHE A 27 21.65 43.11 19.37
C PHE A 27 21.50 44.63 19.54
N THR A 28 21.68 45.13 20.77
CA THR A 28 21.50 46.57 21.09
C THR A 28 22.69 47.42 20.69
N ASP A 29 23.90 46.89 20.78
CA ASP A 29 25.12 47.57 20.34
C ASP A 29 25.20 47.54 18.79
N PRO A 30 25.32 48.71 18.12
CA PRO A 30 25.50 48.78 16.67
C PRO A 30 26.72 47.99 16.15
N ALA A 31 27.83 47.93 16.89
CA ALA A 31 29.01 47.19 16.47
C ALA A 31 28.77 45.68 16.50
N GLU A 32 28.11 45.18 17.55
CA GLU A 32 27.69 43.77 17.63
C GLU A 32 26.67 43.44 16.55
N ARG A 33 25.70 44.32 16.29
CA ARG A 33 24.72 44.13 15.22
C ARG A 33 25.39 44.01 13.85
N GLN A 34 26.37 44.87 13.57
CA GLN A 34 27.11 44.82 12.31
C GLN A 34 27.97 43.54 12.21
N TYR A 35 28.59 43.10 13.30
CA TYR A 35 29.33 41.84 13.34
C TYR A 35 28.45 40.62 13.01
N HIS A 36 27.18 40.63 13.46
CA HIS A 36 26.23 39.56 13.20
C HIS A 36 25.44 39.70 11.90
N ASN A 37 25.67 40.77 11.13
CA ASN A 37 25.04 41.01 9.83
C ASN A 37 25.70 40.17 8.72
N CYS A 38 25.46 38.85 8.77
CA CYS A 38 26.07 37.87 7.88
C CYS A 38 25.08 37.33 6.83
N HIS A 39 25.48 37.35 5.56
CA HIS A 39 24.67 36.81 4.46
C HIS A 39 24.38 35.29 4.59
N ALA A 40 25.37 34.50 5.02
CA ALA A 40 25.18 33.05 5.19
C ALA A 40 24.16 32.74 6.32
N CYS A 41 24.25 33.46 7.44
CA CYS A 41 23.28 33.37 8.54
C CYS A 41 21.89 33.85 8.10
N ARG A 42 21.80 34.94 7.34
CA ARG A 42 20.56 35.44 6.76
C ARG A 42 19.87 34.39 5.91
N HIS A 43 20.57 33.81 4.95
CA HIS A 43 20.02 32.78 4.07
C HIS A 43 19.53 31.55 4.86
N PHE A 44 20.24 31.14 5.92
CA PHE A 44 19.77 30.08 6.81
C PHE A 44 18.47 30.46 7.53
N ILE A 45 18.41 31.65 8.15
CA ILE A 45 17.25 32.11 8.92
C ILE A 45 16.02 32.27 8.00
N GLU A 46 16.18 32.86 6.82
CA GLU A 46 15.08 33.05 5.87
C GLU A 46 14.52 31.71 5.34
N ARG A 47 15.38 30.70 5.18
CA ARG A 47 14.97 29.41 4.59
C ARG A 47 14.47 28.38 5.61
N PHE A 48 15.08 28.33 6.79
CA PHE A 48 14.82 27.28 7.80
C PHE A 48 14.32 27.83 9.13
N GLY A 49 14.50 29.13 9.39
CA GLY A 49 14.16 29.75 10.67
C GLY A 49 12.66 29.77 10.94
N SER A 50 11.80 29.70 9.93
CA SER A 50 10.34 29.74 10.08
C SER A 50 9.71 28.37 10.28
N LEU A 51 10.52 27.31 10.35
CA LEU A 51 10.04 25.93 10.39
C LEU A 51 9.49 25.54 11.76
N VAL A 52 8.40 24.77 11.74
CA VAL A 52 7.75 24.21 12.93
C VAL A 52 7.48 22.72 12.79
N THR A 53 7.30 22.05 13.93
CA THR A 53 6.60 20.76 14.04
C THR A 53 5.21 20.99 14.58
N ILE A 54 4.28 20.07 14.30
CA ILE A 54 2.90 20.11 14.79
C ILE A 54 2.66 18.88 15.69
N SER A 55 2.18 19.10 16.91
CA SER A 55 1.77 18.04 17.84
C SER A 55 0.38 17.47 17.50
N ASP A 56 -0.06 16.43 18.21
CA ASP A 56 -1.31 15.73 17.91
C ASP A 56 -2.57 16.60 18.07
N ASP A 57 -2.54 17.52 19.03
CA ASP A 57 -3.57 18.52 19.30
C ASP A 57 -3.49 19.79 18.42
N GLY A 58 -2.51 19.85 17.50
CA GLY A 58 -2.36 20.95 16.54
C GLY A 58 -1.53 22.13 17.05
N LEU A 59 -0.86 22.02 18.19
CA LEU A 59 0.08 23.04 18.66
C LEU A 59 1.38 23.03 17.83
N THR A 60 1.95 24.21 17.61
CA THR A 60 3.21 24.36 16.87
C THR A 60 4.38 24.54 17.82
N MET A 61 5.50 23.89 17.49
CA MET A 61 6.78 24.09 18.17
C MET A 61 7.85 24.49 17.14
N PRO A 62 8.69 25.51 17.42
CA PRO A 62 9.81 25.85 16.54
C PRO A 62 10.74 24.65 16.34
N ALA A 63 11.07 24.36 15.09
CA ALA A 63 11.93 23.23 14.75
C ALA A 63 13.41 23.53 15.03
N ILE A 64 13.83 24.78 14.81
CA ILE A 64 15.23 25.22 14.88
C ILE A 64 15.56 25.92 16.21
N TRP A 65 14.64 26.72 16.75
CA TRP A 65 14.94 27.66 17.84
C TRP A 65 14.57 27.09 19.20
N HIS A 66 15.58 26.83 20.03
CA HIS A 66 15.44 26.43 21.43
C HIS A 66 16.32 27.35 22.32
N GLU A 67 15.72 28.00 23.31
CA GLU A 67 16.40 29.04 24.10
C GLU A 67 17.49 28.46 25.01
N ASP A 68 17.29 27.26 25.55
CA ASP A 68 18.25 26.61 26.44
C ASP A 68 19.53 26.17 25.70
N ASP A 69 19.43 25.95 24.38
CA ASP A 69 20.55 25.52 23.53
C ASP A 69 21.40 26.72 23.06
N ALA A 70 20.91 27.94 23.26
CA ALA A 70 21.52 29.14 22.71
C ALA A 70 22.60 29.72 23.64
N PRO A 71 23.79 30.07 23.12
CA PRO A 71 24.78 30.86 23.86
C PRO A 71 24.18 32.17 24.37
N THR A 72 24.66 32.68 25.50
CA THR A 72 24.07 33.84 26.21
C THR A 72 23.79 35.04 25.31
N ILE A 73 24.73 35.39 24.41
CA ILE A 73 24.59 36.52 23.48
C ILE A 73 23.43 36.35 22.47
N TYR A 74 23.06 35.10 22.16
CA TYR A 74 22.00 34.78 21.20
C TYR A 74 20.65 34.47 21.83
N LYS A 75 20.57 34.28 23.17
CA LYS A 75 19.32 33.89 23.85
C LYS A 75 18.16 34.82 23.53
N ARG A 76 18.39 36.14 23.58
CA ARG A 76 17.36 37.15 23.25
C ARG A 76 16.87 37.01 21.79
N ALA A 77 17.79 36.83 20.85
CA ALA A 77 17.46 36.66 19.44
C ALA A 77 16.68 35.36 19.18
N VAL A 78 17.13 34.25 19.76
CA VAL A 78 16.47 32.94 19.67
C VAL A 78 15.09 32.97 20.29
N ALA A 79 14.91 33.58 21.46
CA ALA A 79 13.62 33.75 22.11
C ALA A 79 12.65 34.60 21.27
N ALA A 80 13.14 35.71 20.70
CA ALA A 80 12.35 36.58 19.82
C ALA A 80 11.87 35.84 18.55
N MET A 81 12.78 35.14 17.86
CA MET A 81 12.45 34.33 16.69
C MET A 81 11.50 33.19 17.04
N ALA A 82 11.78 32.43 18.10
CA ALA A 82 10.91 31.34 18.56
C ALA A 82 9.49 31.82 18.86
N LYS A 83 9.35 32.99 19.51
CA LYS A 83 8.06 33.62 19.78
C LYS A 83 7.33 34.04 18.51
N ALA A 84 8.04 34.59 17.51
CA ALA A 84 7.45 34.97 16.23
C ALA A 84 6.94 33.75 15.47
N VAL A 85 7.76 32.70 15.38
CA VAL A 85 7.42 31.44 14.70
C VAL A 85 6.23 30.74 15.34
N ARG A 86 6.16 30.67 16.67
CA ARG A 86 5.01 30.07 17.39
C ARG A 86 3.67 30.76 17.09
N ARG A 87 3.69 32.05 16.77
CA ARG A 87 2.48 32.84 16.49
C ARG A 87 2.07 32.84 15.02
N ALA A 88 2.95 32.39 14.14
CA ALA A 88 2.71 32.39 12.71
C ALA A 88 1.78 31.26 12.28
N LYS A 89 1.12 31.45 11.14
CA LYS A 89 0.22 30.45 10.56
C LYS A 89 1.03 29.46 9.74
N VAL A 90 0.73 28.18 9.90
CA VAL A 90 1.27 27.14 9.02
C VAL A 90 0.69 27.30 7.63
N ASN A 91 1.56 27.26 6.61
CA ASN A 91 1.17 27.49 5.21
C ASN A 91 1.67 26.40 4.24
N GLY A 92 2.35 25.36 4.75
CA GLY A 92 2.83 24.26 3.91
C GLY A 92 3.62 23.21 4.67
N VAL A 93 3.81 22.06 4.03
CA VAL A 93 4.76 21.03 4.44
C VAL A 93 6.15 21.43 3.93
N PHE A 94 7.18 21.20 4.74
CA PHE A 94 8.57 21.43 4.36
C PHE A 94 9.29 20.11 4.06
N LEU A 95 9.92 20.04 2.89
CA LEU A 95 10.76 18.94 2.45
C LEU A 95 12.07 19.49 1.86
N SER A 96 13.18 18.79 2.09
CA SER A 96 14.49 19.16 1.55
C SER A 96 15.31 17.93 1.25
N SER A 97 15.94 17.88 0.07
CA SER A 97 16.90 16.83 -0.29
C SER A 97 18.33 17.14 0.17
N GLY A 98 18.56 18.29 0.82
CA GLY A 98 19.87 18.69 1.30
C GLY A 98 20.26 17.98 2.59
N GLU A 99 21.41 17.29 2.58
CA GLU A 99 22.03 16.65 3.76
C GLU A 99 22.70 17.66 4.71
N MET A 100 22.81 18.92 4.27
CA MET A 100 23.29 20.03 5.07
C MET A 100 22.43 21.27 4.79
N TRP A 101 21.86 21.84 5.84
CA TRP A 101 21.07 23.06 5.78
C TRP A 101 21.93 24.23 6.23
N GLY A 102 22.07 25.25 5.38
CA GLY A 102 22.95 26.39 5.63
C GLY A 102 24.38 26.18 5.12
N THR A 103 25.30 27.02 5.59
CA THR A 103 26.70 27.02 5.17
C THR A 103 27.56 27.09 6.43
N PRO A 104 28.04 25.96 6.98
CA PRO A 104 28.59 25.93 8.34
C PRO A 104 29.81 26.81 8.55
N LYS A 105 30.60 27.05 7.49
CA LYS A 105 31.83 27.82 7.56
C LYS A 105 32.11 28.56 6.25
N THR A 106 32.60 29.80 6.35
CA THR A 106 33.23 30.52 5.22
C THR A 106 34.53 31.16 5.69
N GLY A 107 35.68 30.73 5.17
CA GLY A 107 36.97 31.18 5.68
C GLY A 107 37.12 30.83 7.16
N ILE A 108 37.30 31.82 8.04
CA ILE A 108 37.38 31.62 9.50
C ILE A 108 36.03 31.65 10.21
N TRP A 109 34.97 32.14 9.53
CA TRP A 109 33.67 32.41 10.12
C TRP A 109 32.82 31.15 10.21
N ARG A 110 32.15 30.94 11.34
CA ARG A 110 31.15 29.89 11.55
C ARG A 110 29.75 30.49 11.45
N HIS A 111 28.82 29.77 10.84
CA HIS A 111 27.44 30.25 10.62
C HIS A 111 26.41 29.23 11.07
N PHE A 112 25.15 29.65 11.08
CA PHE A 112 24.04 28.72 11.29
C PHE A 112 24.03 27.64 10.21
N ALA A 113 24.08 26.39 10.67
CA ALA A 113 23.91 25.23 9.84
C ALA A 113 23.39 24.05 10.67
N VAL A 114 22.68 23.15 10.01
CA VAL A 114 22.11 21.93 10.61
C VAL A 114 22.36 20.76 9.68
N CYS A 115 22.82 19.64 10.23
CA CYS A 115 22.82 18.35 9.54
C CYS A 115 21.51 17.65 9.90
N PRO A 116 20.50 17.60 9.01
CA PRO A 116 19.28 16.86 9.28
C PRO A 116 19.55 15.36 9.46
N PRO A 117 18.81 14.67 10.35
CA PRO A 117 18.73 13.21 10.35
C PRO A 117 18.41 12.67 8.96
N SER A 118 18.95 11.50 8.61
CA SER A 118 18.78 10.88 7.30
C SER A 118 17.32 10.67 6.90
N GLY A 119 16.43 10.41 7.88
CA GLY A 119 14.99 10.27 7.66
C GLY A 119 14.26 11.55 7.25
N MET A 120 14.87 12.72 7.42
CA MET A 120 14.30 14.02 6.99
C MET A 120 14.77 14.44 5.59
N VAL A 121 15.75 13.74 5.03
CA VAL A 121 16.25 14.01 3.68
C VAL A 121 15.26 13.43 2.69
N PHE A 122 14.59 14.31 1.95
CA PHE A 122 13.62 13.91 0.94
C PHE A 122 14.32 13.19 -0.23
N LYS A 123 13.95 11.93 -0.43
CA LYS A 123 14.44 11.06 -1.49
C LYS A 123 13.24 10.61 -2.34
N CYS A 124 13.22 11.04 -3.59
CA CYS A 124 12.25 10.59 -4.57
C CYS A 124 12.91 10.63 -5.95
N LEU A 125 12.73 9.57 -6.73
CA LEU A 125 13.29 9.51 -8.07
C LEU A 125 12.51 10.37 -9.05
N THR A 126 11.19 10.53 -8.85
CA THR A 126 10.27 11.11 -9.84
C THR A 126 9.92 12.56 -9.57
N GLN A 127 10.13 13.04 -8.34
CA GLN A 127 9.78 14.39 -7.92
C GLN A 127 10.93 15.06 -7.17
N THR A 128 11.05 16.36 -7.36
CA THR A 128 11.87 17.22 -6.50
C THR A 128 11.12 17.54 -5.20
N ALA A 129 11.85 17.89 -4.13
CA ALA A 129 11.24 18.33 -2.88
C ALA A 129 10.27 19.51 -3.08
N GLY A 130 10.59 20.43 -4.01
CA GLY A 130 9.71 21.55 -4.35
C GLY A 130 8.38 21.14 -4.99
N GLN A 131 8.40 20.15 -5.89
CA GLN A 131 7.19 19.59 -6.49
C GLN A 131 6.33 18.87 -5.45
N ALA A 132 6.95 18.04 -4.60
CA ALA A 132 6.24 17.34 -3.53
C ALA A 132 5.60 18.33 -2.52
N MET A 133 6.30 19.41 -2.15
CA MET A 133 5.71 20.47 -1.31
C MET A 133 4.57 21.22 -2.01
N ALA A 134 4.60 21.36 -3.34
CA ALA A 134 3.50 21.96 -4.10
C ALA A 134 2.25 21.05 -4.10
N GLU A 135 2.44 19.75 -4.34
CA GLU A 135 1.38 18.74 -4.27
C GLU A 135 0.73 18.73 -2.88
N LYS A 136 1.53 18.72 -1.80
CA LYS A 136 0.99 18.78 -0.43
C LYS A 136 0.16 20.04 -0.13
N ARG A 137 0.43 21.16 -0.81
CA ARG A 137 -0.41 22.37 -0.67
C ARG A 137 -1.75 22.22 -1.38
N GLU A 138 -1.80 21.54 -2.52
CA GLU A 138 -3.07 21.23 -3.21
C GLU A 138 -3.86 20.14 -2.48
N ASP A 139 -3.18 19.13 -1.92
CA ASP A 139 -3.76 18.11 -1.06
C ASP A 139 -4.50 18.74 0.12
N PHE A 140 -3.86 19.69 0.81
CA PHE A 140 -4.49 20.40 1.93
C PHE A 140 -5.80 21.08 1.52
N LYS A 141 -5.83 21.76 0.37
CA LYS A 141 -7.05 22.41 -0.14
C LYS A 141 -8.14 21.38 -0.44
N THR A 142 -7.77 20.28 -1.09
CA THR A 142 -8.70 19.22 -1.48
C THR A 142 -9.33 18.55 -0.25
N VAL A 143 -8.52 18.25 0.77
CA VAL A 143 -8.99 17.69 2.05
C VAL A 143 -9.88 18.69 2.79
N MET A 144 -9.46 19.95 2.90
CA MET A 144 -10.25 20.99 3.57
C MET A 144 -11.62 21.19 2.90
N HIS A 145 -11.69 21.13 1.57
CA HIS A 145 -12.94 21.21 0.83
C HIS A 145 -13.85 20.01 1.14
N ALA A 146 -13.31 18.79 1.09
CA ALA A 146 -14.07 17.58 1.39
C ALA A 146 -14.59 17.55 2.84
N MET A 147 -13.81 18.03 3.80
CA MET A 147 -14.26 18.15 5.19
C MET A 147 -15.35 19.21 5.41
N GLY A 148 -15.52 20.14 4.47
CA GLY A 148 -16.62 21.12 4.50
C GLY A 148 -17.91 20.56 3.89
N GLU A 149 -17.77 19.59 2.98
CA GLU A 149 -18.87 18.98 2.21
C GLU A 149 -19.44 17.74 2.92
N PHE A 150 -18.58 16.85 3.42
CA PHE A 150 -18.99 15.62 4.07
C PHE A 150 -18.96 15.77 5.60
N THR A 151 -20.09 15.48 6.24
CA THR A 151 -20.22 15.57 7.70
C THR A 151 -19.65 14.33 8.38
N ARG A 152 -19.46 14.43 9.70
CA ARG A 152 -19.07 13.27 10.52
C ARG A 152 -20.12 12.16 10.46
N GLU A 153 -21.41 12.50 10.43
CA GLU A 153 -22.51 11.53 10.36
C GLU A 153 -22.51 10.74 9.04
N HIS A 154 -22.22 11.40 7.90
CA HIS A 154 -22.04 10.72 6.62
C HIS A 154 -20.92 9.67 6.70
N LEU A 155 -19.80 10.04 7.33
CA LEU A 155 -18.64 9.15 7.50
C LEU A 155 -18.93 7.98 8.46
N GLU A 156 -19.64 8.21 9.56
CA GLU A 156 -20.04 7.15 10.49
C GLU A 156 -20.99 6.14 9.82
N THR A 157 -21.89 6.63 8.97
CA THR A 157 -22.78 5.78 8.16
C THR A 157 -21.98 4.98 7.13
N ALA A 158 -21.08 5.62 6.38
CA ALA A 158 -20.20 4.96 5.43
C ALA A 158 -19.34 3.88 6.08
N LEU A 159 -18.74 4.17 7.24
CA LEU A 159 -17.94 3.22 8.00
C LEU A 159 -18.76 2.02 8.47
N THR A 160 -20.02 2.23 8.86
CA THR A 160 -20.92 1.13 9.22
C THR A 160 -21.12 0.19 8.02
N LEU A 161 -21.45 0.74 6.84
CA LEU A 161 -21.65 -0.06 5.61
C LEU A 161 -20.39 -0.80 5.16
N LEU A 162 -19.22 -0.18 5.30
CA LEU A 162 -17.94 -0.75 4.86
C LEU A 162 -17.45 -1.84 5.82
N LYS A 163 -17.69 -1.71 7.13
CA LYS A 163 -17.25 -2.67 8.16
C LYS A 163 -18.14 -3.89 8.26
N THR A 164 -19.40 -3.82 7.80
CA THR A 164 -20.31 -4.96 7.75
C THR A 164 -20.13 -5.82 6.50
N ASP A 165 -19.09 -5.58 5.69
CA ASP A 165 -18.81 -6.25 4.41
C ASP A 165 -20.05 -6.35 3.50
N SER A 166 -20.95 -5.37 3.62
CA SER A 166 -22.23 -5.35 2.90
C SER A 166 -22.10 -4.73 1.50
N LEU A 167 -20.99 -4.04 1.25
CA LEU A 167 -20.64 -3.45 -0.04
C LEU A 167 -19.57 -4.28 -0.74
N TYR A 168 -19.73 -4.48 -2.05
CA TYR A 168 -18.78 -5.23 -2.87
C TYR A 168 -17.39 -4.56 -2.89
N ARG A 169 -16.34 -5.29 -2.47
CA ARG A 169 -14.96 -4.80 -2.38
C ARG A 169 -14.78 -3.59 -1.45
N SER A 170 -15.49 -3.57 -0.32
CA SER A 170 -15.43 -2.51 0.71
C SER A 170 -14.01 -2.23 1.21
N GLU A 171 -13.14 -3.26 1.25
CA GLU A 171 -11.76 -3.17 1.74
C GLU A 171 -10.91 -2.16 0.95
N LYS A 172 -11.29 -1.85 -0.29
CA LYS A 172 -10.58 -0.91 -1.17
C LYS A 172 -10.66 0.54 -0.71
N VAL A 173 -11.70 0.90 0.06
CA VAL A 173 -11.97 2.29 0.46
C VAL A 173 -12.08 2.47 1.98
N LEU A 174 -12.16 1.38 2.76
CA LEU A 174 -12.29 1.43 4.21
C LEU A 174 -11.22 2.32 4.87
N GLY A 175 -9.94 2.13 4.52
CA GLY A 175 -8.86 2.95 5.10
C GLY A 175 -8.99 4.44 4.79
N GLN A 176 -9.52 4.82 3.62
CA GLN A 176 -9.76 6.23 3.28
C GLN A 176 -10.89 6.82 4.12
N ALA A 177 -11.97 6.05 4.33
CA ALA A 177 -13.08 6.45 5.19
C ALA A 177 -12.63 6.62 6.65
N GLU A 178 -11.84 5.69 7.18
CA GLU A 178 -11.31 5.74 8.55
C GLU A 178 -10.36 6.92 8.75
N TRP A 179 -9.47 7.16 7.78
CA TRP A 179 -8.56 8.30 7.81
C TRP A 179 -9.31 9.63 7.81
N LEU A 180 -10.31 9.79 6.93
CA LEU A 180 -11.10 11.02 6.83
C LEU A 180 -11.97 11.23 8.08
N HIS A 181 -12.60 10.17 8.61
CA HIS A 181 -13.32 10.22 9.88
C HIS A 181 -12.41 10.59 11.06
N GLY A 182 -11.24 9.95 11.17
CA GLY A 182 -10.24 10.26 12.19
C GLY A 182 -9.81 11.73 12.13
N LEU A 183 -9.70 12.29 10.93
CA LEU A 183 -9.39 13.70 10.73
C LEU A 183 -10.52 14.64 11.21
N HIS A 184 -11.79 14.29 11.00
CA HIS A 184 -12.91 15.02 11.59
C HIS A 184 -12.87 15.01 13.12
N VAL A 185 -12.59 13.86 13.73
CA VAL A 185 -12.46 13.71 15.19
C VAL A 185 -11.31 14.58 15.71
N ALA A 186 -10.12 14.48 15.10
CA ALA A 186 -8.96 15.23 15.53
C ALA A 186 -9.16 16.75 15.39
N ARG A 187 -9.84 17.20 14.33
CA ARG A 187 -10.19 18.62 14.13
C ARG A 187 -11.22 19.11 15.15
N ALA A 188 -12.17 18.28 15.56
CA ALA A 188 -13.15 18.64 16.59
C ALA A 188 -12.52 18.75 17.99
N ALA A 189 -11.48 17.96 18.26
CA ALA A 189 -10.74 17.99 19.52
C ALA A 189 -9.74 19.16 19.62
N ALA A 190 -9.29 19.71 18.49
CA ALA A 190 -8.32 20.79 18.48
C ALA A 190 -8.91 22.13 18.96
N HIS A 191 -8.11 22.87 19.74
CA HIS A 191 -8.55 24.10 20.38
C HIS A 191 -8.24 25.33 19.52
N GLY A 192 -9.25 25.77 18.76
CA GLY A 192 -9.22 27.02 17.98
C GLY A 192 -8.88 26.82 16.50
N SER A 193 -9.17 27.84 15.69
CA SER A 193 -9.10 27.75 14.24
C SER A 193 -7.70 27.45 13.69
N ALA A 194 -6.65 27.96 14.34
CA ALA A 194 -5.27 27.69 13.96
C ALA A 194 -4.88 26.22 14.20
N ALA A 195 -5.18 25.69 15.40
CA ALA A 195 -4.92 24.29 15.73
C ALA A 195 -5.69 23.35 14.79
N ASN A 196 -6.95 23.69 14.45
CA ASN A 196 -7.76 22.93 13.50
C ASN A 196 -7.09 22.79 12.12
N ALA A 197 -6.55 23.88 11.57
CA ALA A 197 -5.84 23.84 10.30
C ALA A 197 -4.51 23.06 10.42
N ASN A 198 -3.81 23.19 11.55
CA ASN A 198 -2.55 22.51 11.79
C ASN A 198 -2.71 20.98 11.84
N VAL A 199 -3.79 20.47 12.46
CA VAL A 199 -4.12 19.04 12.45
C VAL A 199 -4.28 18.51 11.02
N VAL A 200 -4.91 19.28 10.13
CA VAL A 200 -5.08 18.91 8.72
C VAL A 200 -3.76 18.93 7.98
N TRP A 201 -2.90 19.94 8.20
CA TRP A 201 -1.54 19.95 7.65
C TRP A 201 -0.75 18.71 8.09
N ARG A 202 -0.83 18.36 9.39
CA ARG A 202 -0.17 17.17 9.94
C ARG A 202 -0.64 15.90 9.24
N ALA A 203 -1.96 15.73 9.10
CA ALA A 203 -2.53 14.58 8.43
C ALA A 203 -2.13 14.48 6.95
N VAL A 204 -2.13 15.60 6.22
CA VAL A 204 -1.71 15.67 4.80
C VAL A 204 -0.24 15.32 4.61
N ALA A 205 0.63 15.73 5.54
CA ALA A 205 2.06 15.44 5.47
C ALA A 205 2.37 13.94 5.51
N THR A 206 1.54 13.16 6.23
CA THR A 206 1.73 11.71 6.41
C THR A 206 0.65 10.87 5.73
N ALA A 207 -0.23 11.47 4.93
CA ALA A 207 -1.32 10.78 4.28
C ALA A 207 -0.79 9.73 3.28
N PRO A 208 -1.36 8.51 3.26
CA PRO A 208 -1.07 7.54 2.21
C PRO A 208 -1.43 8.08 0.83
N ALA A 209 -0.76 7.56 -0.21
CA ALA A 209 -0.98 8.00 -1.58
C ALA A 209 -2.47 7.85 -1.98
N GLY A 210 -3.05 8.92 -2.54
CA GLY A 210 -4.45 8.97 -2.98
C GLY A 210 -5.48 9.30 -1.89
N PHE A 211 -5.10 9.39 -0.61
CA PHE A 211 -6.05 9.67 0.47
C PHE A 211 -6.47 11.15 0.53
N CYS A 212 -5.64 12.05 0.00
CA CYS A 212 -5.92 13.49 0.00
C CYS A 212 -6.91 13.95 -1.09
N HIS A 213 -7.48 13.03 -1.89
CA HIS A 213 -8.46 13.36 -2.93
C HIS A 213 -9.79 12.62 -2.74
N PRO A 214 -10.45 12.73 -1.58
CA PRO A 214 -11.66 11.97 -1.27
C PRO A 214 -12.78 12.17 -2.32
N ARG A 215 -13.00 13.40 -2.80
CA ARG A 215 -14.03 13.72 -3.80
C ARG A 215 -13.85 13.00 -5.15
N SER A 216 -12.63 12.83 -5.61
CA SER A 216 -12.35 12.15 -6.90
C SER A 216 -12.12 10.65 -6.73
N SER A 217 -12.31 10.14 -5.51
CA SER A 217 -12.15 8.73 -5.17
C SER A 217 -13.51 8.07 -4.93
N MET A 218 -13.51 6.74 -4.78
CA MET A 218 -14.74 6.01 -4.53
C MET A 218 -15.40 6.30 -3.18
N ILE A 219 -14.63 6.72 -2.16
CA ILE A 219 -15.24 7.14 -0.90
C ILE A 219 -16.06 8.42 -1.09
N GLY A 220 -15.64 9.34 -1.98
CA GLY A 220 -16.40 10.54 -2.31
C GLY A 220 -17.77 10.21 -2.90
N THR A 221 -17.82 9.30 -3.87
CA THR A 221 -19.11 8.81 -4.40
C THR A 221 -20.01 8.23 -3.32
N LEU A 222 -19.47 7.34 -2.48
CA LEU A 222 -20.28 6.72 -1.41
C LEU A 222 -20.85 7.79 -0.47
N LEU A 223 -20.05 8.79 -0.11
CA LEU A 223 -20.49 9.89 0.75
C LEU A 223 -21.49 10.82 0.06
N GLU A 224 -21.37 11.05 -1.25
CA GLU A 224 -22.36 11.77 -2.06
C GLU A 224 -23.70 11.03 -2.07
N ASP A 225 -23.69 9.71 -2.28
CA ASP A 225 -24.90 8.89 -2.28
C ASP A 225 -25.60 8.88 -0.91
N ILE A 226 -24.83 8.79 0.18
CA ILE A 226 -25.32 8.90 1.56
C ILE A 226 -25.89 10.30 1.83
N ALA A 227 -25.18 11.36 1.44
CA ALA A 227 -25.62 12.74 1.62
C ALA A 227 -26.90 13.06 0.82
N ALA A 228 -27.08 12.40 -0.34
CA ALA A 228 -28.29 12.49 -1.15
C ALA A 228 -29.49 11.73 -0.54
N GLY A 229 -29.29 10.96 0.53
CA GLY A 229 -30.35 10.19 1.19
C GLY A 229 -30.83 8.97 0.39
N LYS A 230 -29.98 8.42 -0.49
CA LYS A 230 -30.30 7.18 -1.21
C LYS A 230 -30.47 6.01 -0.26
N ASP A 231 -31.32 5.06 -0.64
CA ASP A 231 -31.47 3.81 0.11
C ASP A 231 -30.28 2.86 -0.10
N PHE A 232 -30.20 1.83 0.74
CA PHE A 232 -29.08 0.88 0.71
C PHE A 232 -28.97 0.14 -0.63
N ASP A 233 -30.09 -0.25 -1.25
CA ASP A 233 -30.07 -1.06 -2.47
C ASP A 233 -29.53 -0.23 -3.65
N GLU A 234 -29.90 1.05 -3.72
CA GLU A 234 -29.36 1.99 -4.69
C GLU A 234 -27.87 2.26 -4.46
N VAL A 235 -27.47 2.56 -3.21
CA VAL A 235 -26.06 2.78 -2.84
C VAL A 235 -25.22 1.56 -3.18
N SER A 236 -25.67 0.36 -2.83
CA SER A 236 -24.96 -0.90 -3.06
C SER A 236 -24.77 -1.16 -4.56
N ARG A 237 -25.81 -0.95 -5.37
CA ARG A 237 -25.74 -1.10 -6.83
C ARG A 237 -24.79 -0.10 -7.47
N ASP A 238 -24.89 1.17 -7.13
CA ASP A 238 -24.06 2.23 -7.71
C ASP A 238 -22.59 2.04 -7.32
N PHE A 239 -22.34 1.67 -6.05
CA PHE A 239 -21.01 1.31 -5.57
C PHE A 239 -20.42 0.12 -6.34
N ALA A 240 -21.18 -0.98 -6.48
CA ALA A 240 -20.73 -2.16 -7.20
C ALA A 240 -20.44 -1.88 -8.68
N ALA A 241 -21.25 -1.04 -9.33
CA ALA A 241 -21.04 -0.64 -10.72
C ALA A 241 -19.70 0.09 -10.91
N LYS A 242 -19.35 1.01 -10.01
CA LYS A 242 -18.07 1.74 -10.07
C LYS A 242 -16.88 0.89 -9.62
N MET A 243 -17.09 -0.06 -8.70
CA MET A 243 -16.07 -0.99 -8.20
C MET A 243 -15.86 -2.22 -9.08
N HIS A 244 -16.58 -2.32 -10.20
CA HIS A 244 -16.48 -3.43 -11.13
C HIS A 244 -15.02 -3.63 -11.57
N PRO A 245 -14.45 -4.84 -11.50
CA PRO A 245 -13.01 -5.08 -11.68
C PRO A 245 -12.47 -4.77 -13.08
N LEU A 246 -13.36 -4.68 -14.08
CA LEU A 246 -13.01 -4.26 -15.45
C LEU A 246 -13.06 -2.74 -15.67
N ALA A 247 -13.56 -1.97 -14.70
CA ALA A 247 -13.74 -0.51 -14.80
C ALA A 247 -12.92 0.26 -13.75
N TYR A 248 -12.91 -0.21 -12.50
CA TYR A 248 -12.25 0.49 -11.38
C TYR A 248 -10.74 0.63 -11.61
N GLN A 249 -10.26 1.87 -11.71
CA GLN A 249 -8.87 2.21 -12.04
C GLN A 249 -8.33 1.55 -13.33
N ARG A 250 -9.23 1.24 -14.28
CA ARG A 250 -8.89 0.69 -15.60
C ARG A 250 -9.22 1.73 -16.68
N PRO A 251 -8.26 2.57 -17.11
CA PRO A 251 -8.51 3.54 -18.17
C PRO A 251 -8.98 2.85 -19.45
N GLN A 252 -10.13 3.27 -19.99
CA GLN A 252 -10.71 2.65 -21.18
C GLN A 252 -10.29 3.35 -22.49
N ALA A 253 -9.94 4.63 -22.41
CA ALA A 253 -9.48 5.39 -23.56
C ALA A 253 -8.03 5.05 -23.89
N ALA A 254 -7.72 4.96 -25.19
CA ALA A 254 -6.35 4.80 -25.66
C ALA A 254 -5.45 5.96 -25.16
N PRO A 255 -4.20 5.68 -24.78
CA PRO A 255 -3.28 6.71 -24.32
C PRO A 255 -2.95 7.71 -25.45
N THR A 256 -2.81 8.98 -25.09
CA THR A 256 -2.38 10.04 -26.02
C THR A 256 -0.88 9.96 -26.28
N THR A 257 -0.40 10.56 -27.38
CA THR A 257 1.04 10.65 -27.68
C THR A 257 1.85 11.26 -26.53
N GLY A 258 1.30 12.30 -25.89
CA GLY A 258 1.92 12.92 -24.72
C GLY A 258 1.99 12.00 -23.50
N ALA A 259 0.96 11.19 -23.27
CA ALA A 259 0.96 10.20 -22.18
C ALA A 259 2.01 9.10 -22.42
N ILE A 260 2.16 8.64 -23.68
CA ILE A 260 3.19 7.66 -24.05
C ILE A 260 4.59 8.22 -23.81
N ALA A 261 4.88 9.43 -24.29
CA ALA A 261 6.18 10.07 -24.08
C ALA A 261 6.51 10.29 -22.59
N ALA A 262 5.50 10.66 -21.78
CA ALA A 262 5.66 10.78 -20.33
C ALA A 262 5.95 9.41 -19.68
N ALA A 263 5.31 8.34 -20.15
CA ALA A 263 5.55 6.99 -19.67
C ALA A 263 6.94 6.47 -20.02
N GLU A 264 7.43 6.68 -21.24
CA GLU A 264 8.79 6.30 -21.63
C GLU A 264 9.83 6.98 -20.74
N LYS A 265 9.69 8.29 -20.53
CA LYS A 265 10.59 9.06 -19.65
C LYS A 265 10.56 8.54 -18.22
N LEU A 266 9.37 8.28 -17.68
CA LEU A 266 9.21 7.78 -16.32
C LEU A 266 9.81 6.37 -16.15
N ILE A 267 9.54 5.45 -17.07
CA ILE A 267 10.08 4.09 -17.05
C ILE A 267 11.61 4.11 -17.13
N GLN A 268 12.17 4.97 -17.99
CA GLN A 268 13.62 5.16 -18.09
C GLN A 268 14.21 5.72 -16.78
N GLN A 269 13.58 6.75 -16.21
CA GLN A 269 14.02 7.38 -14.96
C GLN A 269 13.99 6.42 -13.76
N LEU A 270 13.04 5.49 -13.74
CA LEU A 270 12.92 4.45 -12.72
C LEU A 270 13.75 3.19 -13.02
N GLY A 271 14.31 3.05 -14.22
CA GLY A 271 14.96 1.81 -14.67
C GLY A 271 14.00 0.61 -14.73
N ALA A 272 12.69 0.84 -14.84
CA ALA A 272 11.64 -0.16 -14.63
C ALA A 272 11.24 -0.94 -15.90
N ALA A 273 11.94 -0.77 -17.02
CA ALA A 273 11.59 -1.41 -18.29
C ALA A 273 11.57 -2.94 -18.18
N GLY A 274 12.59 -3.53 -17.54
CA GLY A 274 12.68 -4.98 -17.31
C GLY A 274 11.62 -5.54 -16.36
N SER A 275 10.88 -4.69 -15.63
CA SER A 275 9.85 -5.10 -14.68
C SER A 275 8.50 -5.38 -15.37
N LEU A 276 8.34 -4.91 -16.61
CA LEU A 276 7.08 -4.97 -17.36
C LEU A 276 6.84 -6.33 -18.01
N ASP A 277 7.89 -7.05 -18.39
CA ASP A 277 7.77 -8.38 -19.00
C ASP A 277 7.35 -9.41 -17.95
N ARG A 278 6.32 -10.21 -18.28
CA ARG A 278 5.69 -11.14 -17.35
C ARG A 278 5.76 -12.58 -17.84
N ARG A 279 5.90 -13.51 -16.90
CA ARG A 279 5.81 -14.96 -17.13
C ARG A 279 4.99 -15.62 -16.04
N PHE A 280 4.53 -16.85 -16.26
CA PHE A 280 3.94 -17.63 -15.19
C PHE A 280 4.95 -17.85 -14.06
N ALA A 281 4.48 -17.73 -12.82
CA ALA A 281 5.28 -18.07 -11.65
C ALA A 281 5.39 -19.59 -11.53
N ARG A 282 6.57 -20.07 -11.15
CA ARG A 282 6.80 -21.49 -10.88
C ARG A 282 6.41 -21.85 -9.45
N LEU A 283 6.20 -23.14 -9.20
CA LEU A 283 5.82 -23.63 -7.89
C LEU A 283 6.86 -23.33 -6.79
N ASP A 284 8.16 -23.32 -7.12
CA ASP A 284 9.26 -23.00 -6.21
C ASP A 284 9.31 -21.50 -5.82
N GLU A 285 8.69 -20.63 -6.61
CA GLU A 285 8.63 -19.18 -6.38
C GLU A 285 7.46 -18.76 -5.48
N VAL A 286 6.58 -19.71 -5.13
CA VAL A 286 5.43 -19.46 -4.26
C VAL A 286 5.85 -19.48 -2.79
N GLN A 287 5.62 -18.36 -2.08
CA GLN A 287 5.75 -18.33 -0.62
C GLN A 287 4.54 -19.05 0.01
N ALA A 288 4.72 -20.34 0.28
CA ALA A 288 3.64 -21.21 0.72
C ALA A 288 3.52 -21.25 2.26
N LEU A 289 2.29 -21.20 2.77
CA LEU A 289 1.95 -21.55 4.15
C LEU A 289 2.09 -23.05 4.40
N TRP A 290 1.92 -23.86 3.36
CA TRP A 290 2.02 -25.31 3.44
C TRP A 290 2.46 -25.91 2.11
N ARG A 291 3.25 -26.98 2.20
CA ARG A 291 3.62 -27.87 1.09
C ARG A 291 3.46 -29.32 1.55
N PRO A 292 3.16 -30.28 0.65
CA PRO A 292 3.08 -31.68 1.02
C PRO A 292 4.39 -32.18 1.61
N ALA A 293 4.30 -33.04 2.61
CA ALA A 293 5.48 -33.69 3.16
C ALA A 293 6.18 -34.50 2.05
N PRO A 294 7.52 -34.43 1.93
CA PRO A 294 8.21 -35.25 0.95
C PRO A 294 7.89 -36.72 1.19
N LYS A 295 7.55 -37.45 0.13
CA LYS A 295 7.36 -38.91 0.23
C LYS A 295 8.67 -39.51 0.72
N GLN A 296 8.68 -40.05 1.94
CA GLN A 296 9.74 -40.96 2.34
C GLN A 296 9.63 -42.19 1.44
N GLU A 297 10.51 -42.29 0.44
CA GLU A 297 10.74 -43.55 -0.23
C GLU A 297 11.26 -44.52 0.82
N LYS A 298 10.40 -45.42 1.31
CA LYS A 298 10.86 -46.58 2.05
C LYS A 298 11.72 -47.38 1.08
N SER A 299 13.04 -47.21 1.17
CA SER A 299 13.98 -48.14 0.55
C SER A 299 13.74 -49.51 1.18
N VAL A 300 13.02 -50.37 0.47
CA VAL A 300 12.88 -51.77 0.87
C VAL A 300 14.20 -52.42 0.48
N ASP A 301 15.07 -52.60 1.45
CA ASP A 301 16.37 -53.22 1.26
C ASP A 301 16.17 -54.72 0.95
N GLY A 302 16.57 -55.16 -0.25
CA GLY A 302 16.43 -56.54 -0.69
C GLY A 302 16.17 -56.71 -2.19
N ILE A 303 16.67 -57.83 -2.72
CA ILE A 303 16.58 -58.25 -4.14
C ILE A 303 15.15 -58.32 -4.67
N PHE A 304 14.15 -58.38 -3.79
CA PHE A 304 12.72 -58.44 -4.11
C PHE A 304 11.93 -57.17 -3.72
N GLY A 305 12.61 -56.09 -3.32
CA GLY A 305 11.97 -54.81 -2.96
C GLY A 305 11.18 -54.16 -4.11
N HIS A 306 11.40 -54.63 -5.35
CA HIS A 306 10.66 -54.24 -6.55
C HIS A 306 9.31 -54.97 -6.71
N LEU A 307 9.01 -55.99 -5.89
CA LEU A 307 7.74 -56.71 -5.94
C LEU A 307 6.64 -55.88 -5.25
N LYS A 308 5.78 -55.25 -6.06
CA LYS A 308 4.59 -54.55 -5.56
C LYS A 308 3.57 -55.55 -5.00
N GLN A 309 3.49 -55.64 -3.67
CA GLN A 309 2.39 -56.31 -3.00
C GLN A 309 1.06 -55.64 -3.41
N LYS A 310 0.10 -56.39 -3.93
CA LYS A 310 -1.28 -55.90 -4.15
C LYS A 310 -1.90 -55.66 -2.77
N LEU A 311 -1.80 -54.42 -2.29
CA LEU A 311 -2.58 -53.97 -1.14
C LEU A 311 -4.05 -53.93 -1.57
N THR A 312 -4.86 -54.81 -1.00
CA THR A 312 -6.32 -54.78 -1.10
C THR A 312 -6.80 -53.43 -0.56
N LYS A 313 -7.41 -52.59 -1.41
CA LYS A 313 -8.03 -51.33 -0.96
C LYS A 313 -9.11 -51.68 0.05
N GLN A 314 -8.87 -51.37 1.33
CA GLN A 314 -9.93 -51.47 2.33
C GLN A 314 -11.07 -50.51 1.97
N PRO A 315 -12.34 -50.90 2.21
CA PRO A 315 -13.47 -50.02 2.02
C PRO A 315 -13.33 -48.81 2.94
N VAL A 316 -13.22 -47.62 2.34
CA VAL A 316 -13.18 -46.35 3.08
C VAL A 316 -14.62 -46.00 3.46
N LEU A 317 -14.91 -45.97 4.76
CA LEU A 317 -16.20 -45.47 5.26
C LEU A 317 -16.33 -44.00 4.87
N SER A 318 -17.43 -43.63 4.20
CA SER A 318 -17.70 -42.24 3.81
C SER A 318 -18.15 -41.45 5.02
N ILE A 319 -17.25 -40.69 5.64
CA ILE A 319 -17.56 -39.76 6.73
C ILE A 319 -18.01 -38.42 6.12
N PRO A 320 -19.13 -37.81 6.56
CA PRO A 320 -19.54 -36.48 6.11
C PRO A 320 -18.45 -35.44 6.34
N ALA A 321 -18.29 -34.52 5.38
CA ALA A 321 -17.29 -33.46 5.48
C ALA A 321 -17.57 -32.54 6.67
N LYS A 322 -16.53 -32.25 7.46
CA LYS A 322 -16.63 -31.33 8.60
C LYS A 322 -16.61 -29.88 8.09
N VAL A 323 -17.69 -29.13 8.34
CA VAL A 323 -17.77 -27.70 7.99
C VAL A 323 -16.94 -26.87 8.98
N MET A 324 -16.10 -25.97 8.46
CA MET A 324 -15.34 -25.01 9.26
C MET A 324 -14.88 -23.82 8.43
N THR A 325 -14.55 -22.73 9.12
CA THR A 325 -13.98 -21.53 8.53
C THR A 325 -12.50 -21.73 8.18
N TRP A 326 -11.98 -20.86 7.29
CA TRP A 326 -10.56 -20.89 6.91
C TRP A 326 -9.62 -20.73 8.12
N GLU A 327 -9.91 -19.79 9.02
CA GLU A 327 -9.01 -19.51 10.15
C GLU A 327 -8.93 -20.71 11.09
N LYS A 328 -10.07 -21.36 11.36
CA LYS A 328 -10.12 -22.61 12.13
C LYS A 328 -9.37 -23.75 11.42
N PHE A 329 -9.52 -23.90 10.11
CA PHE A 329 -8.77 -24.89 9.33
C PHE A 329 -7.26 -24.65 9.42
N ARG A 330 -6.84 -23.39 9.25
CA ARG A 330 -5.45 -22.95 9.36
C ARG A 330 -4.84 -23.25 10.73
N GLN A 331 -5.58 -23.03 11.81
CA GLN A 331 -5.07 -23.24 13.17
C GLN A 331 -5.09 -24.71 13.61
N THR A 332 -6.10 -25.48 13.19
CA THR A 332 -6.38 -26.82 13.77
C THR A 332 -6.06 -27.99 12.85
N VAL A 333 -6.06 -27.80 11.54
CA VAL A 333 -5.88 -28.88 10.54
C VAL A 333 -4.57 -28.72 9.78
N LEU A 334 -4.27 -27.51 9.30
CA LEU A 334 -3.10 -27.25 8.48
C LEU A 334 -1.76 -27.67 9.13
N PRO A 335 -1.53 -27.48 10.45
CA PRO A 335 -0.24 -27.85 11.08
C PRO A 335 0.05 -29.35 11.09
N THR A 336 -0.97 -30.20 10.93
CA THR A 336 -0.83 -31.67 10.96
C THR A 336 -1.02 -32.31 9.58
N ALA A 337 -1.38 -31.52 8.55
CA ALA A 337 -1.65 -32.01 7.21
C ALA A 337 -0.36 -32.53 6.52
N GLU A 338 -0.33 -33.81 6.15
CA GLU A 338 0.79 -34.41 5.42
C GLU A 338 0.60 -34.30 3.90
N ARG A 339 -0.66 -34.42 3.44
CA ARG A 339 -1.09 -34.29 2.04
C ARG A 339 -2.47 -33.65 2.01
N MET A 340 -2.75 -32.91 0.94
CA MET A 340 -4.07 -32.34 0.66
C MET A 340 -4.48 -32.55 -0.79
N ALA A 341 -5.78 -32.64 -1.02
CA ALA A 341 -6.38 -32.62 -2.34
C ALA A 341 -7.63 -31.73 -2.30
N PHE A 342 -7.84 -30.96 -3.35
CA PHE A 342 -8.95 -30.04 -3.48
C PHE A 342 -9.99 -30.61 -4.44
N GLN A 343 -11.26 -30.57 -4.06
CA GLN A 343 -12.34 -30.92 -4.97
C GLN A 343 -12.56 -29.77 -5.96
N VAL A 344 -12.21 -30.00 -7.22
CA VAL A 344 -12.21 -28.97 -8.27
C VAL A 344 -13.65 -28.57 -8.61
N PRO A 345 -14.02 -27.28 -8.56
CA PRO A 345 -15.35 -26.84 -8.99
C PRO A 345 -15.45 -26.89 -10.52
N SER A 346 -16.61 -27.24 -11.08
CA SER A 346 -16.81 -27.24 -12.54
C SER A 346 -16.60 -25.85 -13.14
N ARG A 347 -17.00 -24.81 -12.42
CA ARG A 347 -16.70 -23.40 -12.68
C ARG A 347 -16.32 -22.73 -11.36
N GLY A 348 -15.25 -21.95 -11.35
CA GLY A 348 -14.81 -21.29 -10.14
C GLY A 348 -13.78 -20.18 -10.37
N PRO A 349 -13.28 -19.57 -9.27
CA PRO A 349 -12.28 -18.51 -9.28
C PRO A 349 -10.86 -19.08 -9.53
N PHE A 350 -10.69 -19.76 -10.67
CA PHE A 350 -9.38 -20.25 -11.06
C PHE A 350 -8.44 -19.07 -11.30
N THR A 351 -7.28 -19.14 -10.67
CA THR A 351 -6.30 -18.06 -10.56
C THR A 351 -4.94 -18.58 -10.97
N ALA A 352 -4.22 -17.80 -11.77
CA ALA A 352 -2.83 -18.07 -12.11
C ALA A 352 -1.93 -16.99 -11.51
N LEU A 353 -0.76 -17.41 -11.02
CA LEU A 353 0.28 -16.51 -10.55
C LEU A 353 1.24 -16.16 -11.69
N VAL A 354 1.60 -14.89 -11.77
CA VAL A 354 2.56 -14.36 -12.73
C VAL A 354 3.64 -13.58 -12.01
N THR A 355 4.85 -13.58 -12.57
CA THR A 355 6.01 -12.90 -12.00
C THR A 355 6.80 -12.18 -13.09
N ALA A 356 7.78 -11.36 -12.69
CA ALA A 356 8.65 -10.67 -13.62
C ALA A 356 9.52 -11.69 -14.38
N VAL A 357 9.73 -11.47 -15.68
CA VAL A 357 10.70 -12.23 -16.45
C VAL A 357 12.10 -11.97 -15.92
N ASN A 358 12.44 -10.70 -15.69
CA ASN A 358 13.70 -10.29 -15.10
C ASN A 358 13.58 -10.17 -13.56
N PRO A 359 14.16 -11.10 -12.77
CA PRO A 359 14.09 -11.04 -11.32
C PRO A 359 14.87 -9.87 -10.73
N ASP A 360 15.88 -9.35 -11.43
CA ASP A 360 16.72 -8.24 -10.96
C ASP A 360 16.12 -6.86 -11.27
N ALA A 361 14.99 -6.81 -11.98
CA ALA A 361 14.35 -5.56 -12.33
C ALA A 361 13.71 -4.86 -11.11
N PRO A 362 13.69 -3.52 -11.05
CA PRO A 362 13.16 -2.78 -9.90
C PRO A 362 11.70 -3.12 -9.54
N PRO A 363 11.31 -2.99 -8.26
CA PRO A 363 10.00 -3.37 -7.78
C PRO A 363 8.90 -2.39 -8.21
N ILE A 364 7.91 -2.89 -8.95
CA ILE A 364 6.77 -2.08 -9.47
C ILE A 364 5.44 -2.32 -8.76
N LEU A 365 5.30 -3.43 -8.02
CA LEU A 365 4.07 -3.79 -7.31
C LEU A 365 4.05 -3.17 -5.92
N GLN A 366 2.87 -2.86 -5.39
CA GLN A 366 2.72 -2.19 -4.08
C GLN A 366 3.28 -2.99 -2.88
N TRP A 367 3.42 -4.31 -3.03
CA TRP A 367 3.96 -5.22 -2.01
C TRP A 367 5.38 -5.70 -2.32
N ASP A 368 6.03 -5.16 -3.37
CA ASP A 368 7.40 -5.47 -3.77
C ASP A 368 8.35 -4.33 -3.31
N SER A 369 9.48 -4.67 -2.71
CA SER A 369 10.51 -3.70 -2.29
C SER A 369 11.91 -4.27 -2.48
N ASP A 370 12.91 -3.41 -2.64
CA ASP A 370 14.30 -3.85 -2.89
C ASP A 370 14.83 -4.76 -1.76
N ASP A 371 14.48 -4.45 -0.51
CA ASP A 371 14.89 -5.24 0.67
C ASP A 371 14.10 -6.55 0.85
N ALA A 372 12.93 -6.68 0.23
CA ALA A 372 12.05 -7.84 0.34
C ALA A 372 11.30 -8.07 -0.98
N ARG A 373 12.01 -8.61 -1.97
CA ARG A 373 11.48 -8.83 -3.32
C ARG A 373 10.26 -9.74 -3.32
N ASN A 374 9.18 -9.29 -3.96
CA ASN A 374 7.96 -10.03 -4.25
C ASN A 374 7.32 -9.54 -5.56
N PRO A 375 7.90 -9.88 -6.72
CA PRO A 375 7.37 -9.49 -8.03
C PRO A 375 6.14 -10.30 -8.45
N VAL A 376 5.64 -11.20 -7.60
CA VAL A 376 4.52 -12.09 -7.93
C VAL A 376 3.19 -11.35 -7.80
N SER A 377 2.35 -11.48 -8.82
CA SER A 377 0.96 -11.03 -8.84
C SER A 377 0.05 -12.17 -9.34
N TRP A 378 -1.24 -11.91 -9.42
CA TRP A 378 -2.22 -12.91 -9.82
C TRP A 378 -3.22 -12.31 -10.81
N TYR A 379 -3.86 -13.17 -11.59
CA TYR A 379 -5.05 -12.82 -12.34
C TYR A 379 -6.06 -13.96 -12.35
N PHE A 380 -7.30 -13.58 -12.61
CA PHE A 380 -8.43 -14.48 -12.82
C PHE A 380 -9.34 -13.86 -13.89
N TRP A 381 -10.22 -14.68 -14.45
CA TRP A 381 -11.21 -14.21 -15.41
C TRP A 381 -12.49 -13.80 -14.69
N HIS A 382 -12.98 -12.60 -14.99
CA HIS A 382 -14.27 -12.13 -14.49
C HIS A 382 -15.39 -13.12 -14.87
N GLY A 383 -16.25 -13.48 -13.91
CA GLY A 383 -17.25 -14.56 -14.08
C GLY A 383 -16.71 -15.99 -13.91
N GLY A 384 -15.43 -16.14 -13.53
CA GLY A 384 -14.77 -17.41 -13.29
C GLY A 384 -14.42 -18.18 -14.56
N SER A 385 -13.77 -19.32 -14.37
CA SER A 385 -13.31 -20.20 -15.46
C SER A 385 -13.88 -21.60 -15.27
N LEU A 386 -14.02 -22.33 -16.38
CA LEU A 386 -14.29 -23.78 -16.33
C LEU A 386 -13.02 -24.53 -15.89
N ALA A 387 -13.19 -25.64 -15.17
CA ALA A 387 -12.05 -26.49 -14.78
C ALA A 387 -11.19 -26.92 -15.98
N SER A 388 -11.82 -27.23 -17.11
CA SER A 388 -11.14 -27.65 -18.34
C SER A 388 -10.24 -26.57 -18.93
N GLN A 389 -10.53 -25.28 -18.69
CA GLN A 389 -9.67 -24.17 -19.12
C GLN A 389 -8.36 -24.10 -18.32
N PHE A 390 -8.29 -24.82 -17.21
CA PHE A 390 -7.09 -25.01 -16.40
C PHE A 390 -6.51 -26.43 -16.51
N GLY A 391 -6.97 -27.23 -17.48
CA GLY A 391 -6.54 -28.62 -17.64
C GLY A 391 -7.08 -29.58 -16.55
N LEU A 392 -8.12 -29.17 -15.81
CA LEU A 392 -8.69 -29.92 -14.71
C LEU A 392 -10.09 -30.46 -15.03
N GLN A 393 -10.55 -31.42 -14.24
CA GLN A 393 -11.90 -31.98 -14.33
C GLN A 393 -12.75 -31.58 -13.12
N GLY A 394 -13.92 -30.98 -13.37
CA GLY A 394 -14.87 -30.62 -12.30
C GLY A 394 -15.34 -31.84 -11.50
N GLY A 395 -15.45 -31.69 -10.19
CA GLY A 395 -15.84 -32.72 -9.23
C GLY A 395 -14.70 -33.66 -8.79
N ALA A 396 -13.58 -33.69 -9.52
CA ALA A 396 -12.43 -34.53 -9.18
C ALA A 396 -11.63 -33.93 -8.01
N PHE A 397 -11.02 -34.79 -7.20
CA PHE A 397 -10.01 -34.39 -6.23
C PHE A 397 -8.64 -34.33 -6.91
N VAL A 398 -8.00 -33.17 -6.84
CA VAL A 398 -6.65 -32.93 -7.38
C VAL A 398 -5.71 -32.57 -6.25
N ASP A 399 -4.50 -33.14 -6.25
CA ASP A 399 -3.51 -32.89 -5.21
C ASP A 399 -3.16 -31.39 -5.14
N VAL A 400 -3.02 -30.89 -3.92
CA VAL A 400 -2.58 -29.52 -3.63
C VAL A 400 -1.06 -29.55 -3.49
N GLU A 401 -0.35 -28.81 -4.34
CA GLU A 401 1.12 -28.76 -4.35
C GLU A 401 1.69 -27.65 -3.46
N ALA A 402 0.90 -26.59 -3.27
CA ALA A 402 1.17 -25.54 -2.30
C ALA A 402 -0.14 -24.88 -1.87
N LEU A 403 -0.17 -24.46 -0.60
CA LEU A 403 -1.19 -23.56 -0.09
C LEU A 403 -0.53 -22.24 0.24
N ALA A 404 -0.95 -21.15 -0.39
CA ALA A 404 -0.30 -19.84 -0.23
C ALA A 404 -1.33 -18.74 -0.04
N LEU A 405 -1.01 -17.76 0.81
CA LEU A 405 -1.78 -16.53 0.85
C LEU A 405 -1.67 -15.82 -0.51
N LYS A 406 -2.57 -14.85 -0.76
CA LYS A 406 -2.45 -13.95 -1.90
C LYS A 406 -1.06 -13.28 -1.90
N PRO A 407 -0.41 -13.06 -3.06
CA PRO A 407 0.92 -12.44 -3.12
C PRO A 407 1.06 -11.12 -2.36
N SER A 408 0.00 -10.32 -2.28
CA SER A 408 -0.04 -9.06 -1.50
C SER A 408 0.04 -9.22 0.02
N MET A 409 0.13 -10.46 0.52
CA MET A 409 0.17 -10.82 1.95
C MET A 409 1.49 -11.50 2.37
N TRP A 410 2.43 -11.70 1.44
CA TRP A 410 3.65 -12.48 1.69
C TRP A 410 4.70 -11.72 2.51
N ASN A 411 4.94 -10.45 2.19
CA ASN A 411 5.96 -9.61 2.86
C ASN A 411 5.31 -8.51 3.71
N GLY A 412 4.22 -8.85 4.40
CA GLY A 412 3.35 -7.91 5.10
C GLY A 412 1.96 -7.85 4.47
N TRP A 413 0.99 -7.37 5.25
CA TRP A 413 -0.41 -7.36 4.84
C TRP A 413 -0.79 -6.00 4.25
N GLN A 414 -1.17 -5.98 2.97
CA GLN A 414 -1.77 -4.81 2.32
C GLN A 414 -3.30 -4.93 2.36
N GLU A 415 -3.94 -4.34 3.37
CA GLU A 415 -5.36 -4.58 3.69
C GLU A 415 -6.30 -4.26 2.53
N HIS A 416 -6.01 -3.18 1.80
CA HIS A 416 -6.79 -2.75 0.65
C HIS A 416 -6.70 -3.69 -0.55
N HIS A 417 -5.89 -4.75 -0.54
CA HIS A 417 -5.89 -5.80 -1.58
C HIS A 417 -6.75 -7.01 -1.23
N GLY A 418 -7.37 -7.02 -0.05
CA GLY A 418 -8.21 -8.10 0.44
C GLY A 418 -7.42 -9.36 0.77
N ALA A 419 -7.98 -10.19 1.65
CA ALA A 419 -7.38 -11.47 2.01
C ALA A 419 -7.80 -12.57 1.04
N GLY A 420 -6.88 -13.47 0.73
CA GLY A 420 -7.17 -14.63 -0.10
C GLY A 420 -6.21 -15.78 0.16
N ILE A 421 -6.68 -17.00 -0.09
CA ILE A 421 -5.89 -18.22 -0.01
C ILE A 421 -5.98 -18.97 -1.34
N LEU A 422 -4.82 -19.24 -1.93
CA LEU A 422 -4.68 -19.99 -3.17
C LEU A 422 -4.28 -21.44 -2.87
N PHE A 423 -5.13 -22.36 -3.30
CA PHE A 423 -4.79 -23.77 -3.43
C PHE A 423 -4.15 -23.98 -4.79
N VAL A 424 -2.82 -24.11 -4.86
CA VAL A 424 -2.10 -24.43 -6.09
C VAL A 424 -2.28 -25.92 -6.38
N LEU A 425 -2.87 -26.24 -7.53
CA LEU A 425 -3.33 -27.58 -7.87
C LEU A 425 -2.40 -28.25 -8.86
N ALA A 426 -2.09 -29.52 -8.61
CA ALA A 426 -1.22 -30.32 -9.47
C ALA A 426 -1.73 -30.35 -10.92
N GLY A 427 -0.86 -29.96 -11.85
CA GLY A 427 -1.15 -29.95 -13.29
C GLY A 427 -2.11 -28.86 -13.75
N ALA A 428 -2.52 -27.93 -12.87
CA ALA A 428 -3.37 -26.81 -13.28
C ALA A 428 -2.59 -25.85 -14.18
N ARG A 429 -3.12 -25.60 -15.38
CA ARG A 429 -2.49 -24.74 -16.38
C ARG A 429 -3.53 -23.97 -17.19
N GLU A 430 -3.46 -22.65 -17.13
CA GLU A 430 -4.29 -21.79 -17.98
C GLU A 430 -4.09 -22.12 -19.46
N SER A 431 -5.20 -22.19 -20.19
CA SER A 431 -5.23 -22.45 -21.63
C SER A 431 -5.45 -21.21 -22.48
N ARG A 432 -5.97 -20.12 -21.89
CA ARG A 432 -6.19 -18.85 -22.59
C ARG A 432 -5.01 -17.91 -22.42
N GLN A 433 -4.67 -17.23 -23.50
CA GLN A 433 -3.70 -16.15 -23.44
C GLN A 433 -4.36 -14.90 -22.84
N ALA A 434 -3.87 -14.49 -21.68
CA ALA A 434 -4.15 -13.17 -21.14
C ALA A 434 -3.13 -12.17 -21.71
N GLY A 435 -3.42 -10.88 -21.51
CA GLY A 435 -2.41 -9.83 -21.59
C GLY A 435 -1.29 -10.04 -20.57
N ALA A 436 -0.40 -9.07 -20.35
CA ALA A 436 0.63 -9.17 -19.31
C ALA A 436 0.07 -9.34 -17.87
N ALA A 437 -1.23 -9.08 -17.67
CA ALA A 437 -1.87 -9.11 -16.35
C ALA A 437 -1.21 -8.16 -15.33
N LEU A 438 -0.65 -7.05 -15.83
CA LEU A 438 -0.28 -5.89 -15.03
C LEU A 438 -1.49 -4.96 -14.96
N PHE A 439 -2.08 -4.84 -13.77
CA PHE A 439 -3.22 -3.96 -13.54
C PHE A 439 -2.74 -2.66 -12.89
N PRO A 440 -3.20 -1.49 -13.35
CA PRO A 440 -2.85 -0.20 -12.73
C PRO A 440 -3.10 -0.16 -11.22
N GLU A 441 -4.13 -0.87 -10.75
CA GLU A 441 -4.55 -0.94 -9.34
C GLU A 441 -3.49 -1.56 -8.41
N ILE A 442 -2.59 -2.41 -8.91
CA ILE A 442 -1.59 -3.12 -8.09
C ILE A 442 -0.20 -2.48 -8.14
N LEU A 443 -0.03 -1.43 -8.95
CA LEU A 443 1.25 -0.75 -9.13
C LEU A 443 1.47 0.33 -8.07
N LYS A 444 2.73 0.63 -7.79
CA LYS A 444 3.10 1.71 -6.86
C LYS A 444 2.67 3.09 -7.38
N SER A 445 2.60 4.06 -6.47
CA SER A 445 2.04 5.38 -6.75
C SER A 445 2.81 6.19 -7.79
N GLU A 446 4.10 5.92 -7.97
CA GLU A 446 4.94 6.54 -9.00
C GLU A 446 4.39 6.28 -10.41
N PHE A 447 3.68 5.17 -10.62
CA PHE A 447 3.11 4.78 -11.92
C PHE A 447 1.70 5.35 -12.16
N HIS A 448 1.10 6.05 -11.19
CA HIS A 448 -0.27 6.57 -11.30
C HIS A 448 -0.45 7.55 -12.46
N GLY A 449 0.57 8.35 -12.78
CA GLY A 449 0.54 9.29 -13.90
C GLY A 449 0.48 8.64 -15.28
N ILE A 450 0.76 7.33 -15.38
CA ILE A 450 0.91 6.62 -16.66
C ILE A 450 0.01 5.38 -16.75
N ARG A 451 -1.02 5.28 -15.91
CA ARG A 451 -1.94 4.12 -15.84
C ARG A 451 -2.54 3.76 -17.20
N SER A 452 -2.88 4.75 -18.03
CA SER A 452 -3.48 4.50 -19.36
C SER A 452 -2.50 3.80 -20.31
N VAL A 453 -1.21 4.14 -20.25
CA VAL A 453 -0.17 3.51 -21.07
C VAL A 453 0.11 2.09 -20.57
N ILE A 454 0.19 1.90 -19.26
CA ILE A 454 0.39 0.58 -18.66
C ILE A 454 -0.78 -0.35 -18.97
N GLU A 455 -2.02 0.15 -18.89
CA GLU A 455 -3.21 -0.62 -19.26
C GLU A 455 -3.15 -1.07 -20.72
N ALA A 456 -2.86 -0.14 -21.64
CA ALA A 456 -2.73 -0.45 -23.07
C ALA A 456 -1.58 -1.43 -23.37
N TYR A 457 -0.43 -1.26 -22.72
CA TYR A 457 0.69 -2.20 -22.78
C TYR A 457 0.26 -3.58 -22.29
N SER A 458 -0.36 -3.65 -21.11
CA SER A 458 -0.78 -4.90 -20.49
C SER A 458 -1.78 -5.66 -21.35
N LEU A 459 -2.69 -4.97 -22.03
CA LEU A 459 -3.65 -5.59 -22.95
C LEU A 459 -3.01 -6.17 -24.22
N SER A 460 -1.89 -5.60 -24.69
CA SER A 460 -1.23 -6.01 -25.94
C SER A 460 -0.05 -6.97 -25.74
N ALA A 461 0.60 -6.92 -24.58
CA ALA A 461 1.69 -7.81 -24.21
C ALA A 461 1.17 -9.22 -23.89
N THR A 462 2.08 -10.20 -23.81
CA THR A 462 1.73 -11.60 -23.52
C THR A 462 2.55 -12.13 -22.35
N ILE A 463 1.96 -13.04 -21.58
CA ILE A 463 2.68 -13.76 -20.52
C ILE A 463 3.51 -14.88 -21.16
N ALA A 464 4.80 -14.89 -20.89
CA ALA A 464 5.70 -15.95 -21.35
C ALA A 464 5.54 -17.26 -20.56
N GLY A 465 5.94 -18.39 -21.19
CA GLY A 465 6.01 -19.70 -20.55
C GLY A 465 4.67 -20.43 -20.41
N MET A 466 3.73 -20.24 -21.34
CA MET A 466 2.41 -20.90 -21.33
C MET A 466 2.49 -22.44 -21.41
N ASP A 467 3.56 -22.98 -21.97
CA ASP A 467 3.83 -24.41 -22.07
C ASP A 467 4.50 -24.99 -20.82
N GLN A 468 5.03 -24.13 -19.94
CA GLN A 468 5.74 -24.50 -18.72
C GLN A 468 4.76 -24.78 -17.56
N PRO A 469 5.20 -25.37 -16.44
CA PRO A 469 4.37 -25.52 -15.25
C PRO A 469 3.95 -24.17 -14.66
N HIS A 470 2.66 -24.00 -14.36
CA HIS A 470 2.12 -22.78 -13.75
C HIS A 470 1.84 -23.01 -12.26
N ALA A 471 2.18 -22.04 -11.42
CA ALA A 471 1.56 -21.91 -10.11
C ALA A 471 0.12 -21.40 -10.29
N ALA A 472 -0.83 -22.31 -10.49
CA ALA A 472 -2.23 -22.01 -10.71
C ALA A 472 -3.16 -22.93 -9.91
N GLY A 473 -4.39 -22.50 -9.69
CA GLY A 473 -5.37 -23.29 -8.95
C GLY A 473 -6.60 -22.48 -8.57
N VAL A 474 -7.17 -22.72 -7.39
CA VAL A 474 -8.41 -22.07 -6.93
C VAL A 474 -8.10 -21.12 -5.78
N MET A 475 -8.47 -19.84 -5.94
CA MET A 475 -8.31 -18.83 -4.89
C MET A 475 -9.65 -18.58 -4.19
N LEU A 476 -9.65 -18.66 -2.86
CA LEU A 476 -10.78 -18.33 -2.01
C LEU A 476 -10.52 -16.97 -1.36
N ASN A 477 -11.38 -15.98 -1.58
CA ASN A 477 -11.22 -14.62 -1.04
C ASN A 477 -12.11 -14.39 0.19
N LYS A 478 -11.62 -13.62 1.16
CA LYS A 478 -12.43 -13.11 2.26
C LYS A 478 -13.59 -12.25 1.72
N GLY A 479 -14.75 -12.33 2.37
CA GLY A 479 -16.00 -11.68 1.95
C GLY A 479 -16.87 -12.57 1.05
N ASP A 480 -16.29 -13.55 0.35
CA ASP A 480 -17.06 -14.53 -0.42
C ASP A 480 -17.55 -15.67 0.49
N THR A 481 -18.74 -16.19 0.18
CA THR A 481 -19.18 -17.50 0.70
C THR A 481 -18.68 -18.60 -0.21
N TRP A 482 -18.14 -19.67 0.38
CA TRP A 482 -17.54 -20.77 -0.36
C TRP A 482 -18.30 -22.08 -0.14
N ASN A 483 -18.06 -23.01 -1.06
CA ASN A 483 -18.44 -24.42 -0.92
C ASN A 483 -17.25 -25.29 -1.32
N ALA A 484 -16.09 -25.01 -0.73
CA ALA A 484 -14.83 -25.64 -1.10
C ALA A 484 -14.59 -26.89 -0.25
N THR A 485 -14.37 -28.04 -0.88
CA THR A 485 -14.07 -29.29 -0.18
C THR A 485 -12.60 -29.65 -0.33
N VAL A 486 -11.92 -29.82 0.80
CA VAL A 486 -10.51 -30.18 0.89
C VAL A 486 -10.41 -31.53 1.60
N ARG A 487 -9.78 -32.50 0.97
CA ARG A 487 -9.40 -33.77 1.59
C ARG A 487 -8.01 -33.64 2.16
N VAL A 488 -7.84 -33.97 3.43
CA VAL A 488 -6.56 -33.88 4.15
C VAL A 488 -6.18 -35.26 4.66
N TRP A 489 -4.92 -35.64 4.49
CA TRP A 489 -4.35 -36.86 5.06
C TRP A 489 -3.45 -36.52 6.25
N VAL A 490 -3.62 -37.27 7.33
CA VAL A 490 -2.82 -37.22 8.56
C VAL A 490 -2.59 -38.65 9.04
N SER A 491 -1.34 -39.05 9.27
CA SER A 491 -0.98 -40.38 9.77
C SER A 491 -1.61 -41.54 8.97
N GLY A 492 -1.70 -41.39 7.64
CA GLY A 492 -2.28 -42.40 6.74
C GLY A 492 -3.82 -42.45 6.66
N HIS A 493 -4.54 -41.62 7.42
CA HIS A 493 -6.00 -41.49 7.35
C HIS A 493 -6.39 -40.21 6.62
N SER A 494 -7.49 -40.24 5.85
CA SER A 494 -8.04 -39.05 5.19
C SER A 494 -9.36 -38.58 5.79
N MET A 495 -9.56 -37.27 5.86
CA MET A 495 -10.84 -36.66 6.20
C MET A 495 -11.14 -35.48 5.26
N ASP A 496 -12.43 -35.31 4.94
CA ASP A 496 -12.91 -34.20 4.11
C ASP A 496 -13.37 -33.03 4.99
N TYR A 497 -12.95 -31.84 4.61
CA TYR A 497 -13.29 -30.57 5.26
C TYR A 497 -13.99 -29.68 4.25
N LYS A 498 -15.09 -29.06 4.66
CA LYS A 498 -15.81 -28.08 3.86
C LYS A 498 -15.53 -26.68 4.40
N LEU A 499 -14.81 -25.89 3.62
CA LEU A 499 -14.54 -24.49 3.90
C LEU A 499 -15.68 -23.64 3.37
N ASP A 500 -16.32 -22.86 4.26
CA ASP A 500 -17.52 -22.08 3.96
C ASP A 500 -17.27 -20.56 3.91
N ARG A 501 -16.33 -20.04 4.70
CA ARG A 501 -15.95 -18.61 4.67
C ARG A 501 -14.60 -18.33 5.34
N TRP A 502 -14.14 -17.10 5.16
CA TRP A 502 -13.10 -16.48 5.98
C TRP A 502 -13.74 -15.91 7.26
N ASP A 503 -13.07 -16.04 8.41
CA ASP A 503 -13.57 -15.47 9.68
C ASP A 503 -13.48 -13.93 9.75
#